data_AF-A0A354TI26-F1
#
_entry.id   AF-A0A354TI26-F1
#
_cell.length_a   1.000
_cell.length_b   1.000
_cell.length_c   1.000
_cell.angle_alpha   90.00
_cell.angle_beta   90.00
_cell.angle_gamma   90.00
#
_symmetry.space_group_name_H-M   'P 1'
#
loop_
_entity.id
_entity.type
_entity.pdbx_description
1 polymer ?
#
loop_
_entity_poly.entity_id
_entity_poly.type
_entity_poly.pdbx_seq_one_letter_code
_entity_poly.pdbx_strand_id
1 'polypeptide(L)'
;MAKKKAGGGGELNLDSLMDAVTNVVGVLMIVFVVMALNTARVVQKILSDLPPITKEEHQKMVEQVKQLPPPPADPKKLEEDQKQAETDLKKAVEQLKTIDTSEMQAQMKFMDLDAFKTQLEERKKARDLSKTETDKLLAEVERLKALLDETPEFKPPPPTYVRLPNPRPYPEKPVETRVLVAKQGVITFSQSKFLQPILDGLNKVRSQLVYQKTEAQPFAKLLTTILGSPANAQKAWVEISPLIENVQMEHAALAYKALTEAGIVANKQLLGALADIAVPTRQNMAVVAQAVAAAAKGDLNPWLKLDPSRDPLKPVIKATSAGGKISFSWGSVTQEVKATPKDVGDYFRDLGKLKSIEDASKARTLYDGARIAAMVQRAAANPLISGSYAFEPKPQATNVQLVLTPKGGGGESVASMKQPNSPYIRQMRDIKEDPGGVAIFQVMPDAFETYHEARRIADEVGVPATWEFLAKLDLTLTIPGYEIQRLTPTPPPPPTTDAGRVRIGPPKRSLD
;
A
#
# COMPACT_ATOMS: atom_id res chain seq x y z
N MET A 1 16.11 -74.33 -2.38
CA MET A 1 15.97 -74.11 -0.92
C MET A 1 15.62 -72.64 -0.72
N ALA A 2 14.62 -72.18 0.02
CA ALA A 2 13.49 -72.78 0.72
C ALA A 2 12.41 -71.68 0.82
N LYS A 3 11.13 -72.08 0.71
CA LYS A 3 9.95 -71.27 1.02
C LYS A 3 9.91 -70.95 2.52
N LYS A 4 9.44 -69.75 2.92
CA LYS A 4 8.37 -69.64 3.92
C LYS A 4 7.62 -68.31 3.89
N LYS A 5 6.31 -68.44 4.11
CA LYS A 5 5.22 -67.46 4.16
C LYS A 5 4.93 -67.06 5.62
N ALA A 6 4.11 -66.01 5.74
CA ALA A 6 3.23 -65.59 6.85
C ALA A 6 3.92 -64.73 7.92
N GLY A 7 3.33 -63.68 8.48
CA GLY A 7 1.95 -63.18 8.49
C GLY A 7 1.74 -62.37 9.80
N GLY A 8 0.75 -61.49 9.85
CA GLY A 8 0.34 -60.73 11.05
C GLY A 8 0.74 -59.25 10.98
N GLY A 9 -0.15 -58.25 10.99
CA GLY A 9 -1.50 -58.21 11.54
C GLY A 9 -1.47 -57.61 12.94
N GLY A 10 -1.58 -56.28 13.01
CA GLY A 10 -2.16 -55.52 14.12
C GLY A 10 -1.45 -55.55 15.47
N GLU A 11 -0.54 -54.60 15.68
CA GLU A 11 -0.41 -53.89 16.96
C GLU A 11 0.08 -52.48 16.63
N LEU A 12 -0.87 -51.54 16.52
CA LEU A 12 -0.55 -50.12 16.52
C LEU A 12 -0.02 -49.82 17.91
N ASN A 13 1.31 -49.71 18.03
CA ASN A 13 2.01 -49.37 19.25
C ASN A 13 1.42 -48.09 19.85
N LEU A 14 0.60 -48.27 20.90
CA LEU A 14 0.11 -47.21 21.79
C LEU A 14 1.28 -46.36 22.29
N ASP A 15 2.49 -46.93 22.37
CA ASP A 15 3.73 -46.26 22.75
C ASP A 15 4.17 -45.22 21.70
N SER A 16 4.07 -45.52 20.40
CA SER A 16 4.37 -44.54 19.33
C SER A 16 3.29 -43.45 19.23
N LEU A 17 2.06 -43.77 19.65
CA LEU A 17 0.98 -42.80 19.78
C LEU A 17 1.18 -41.92 21.03
N MET A 18 1.67 -42.49 22.14
CA MET A 18 1.98 -41.78 23.38
C MET A 18 3.21 -40.89 23.21
N ASP A 19 4.19 -41.29 22.40
CA ASP A 19 5.36 -40.48 22.05
C ASP A 19 4.98 -39.31 21.12
N ALA A 20 4.07 -39.54 20.15
CA ALA A 20 3.50 -38.48 19.33
C ALA A 20 2.61 -37.51 20.14
N VAL A 21 1.80 -38.01 21.07
CA VAL A 21 0.96 -37.19 21.96
C VAL A 21 1.82 -36.41 22.95
N THR A 22 2.91 -36.96 23.48
CA THR A 22 3.80 -36.25 24.40
C THR A 22 4.63 -35.18 23.69
N ASN A 23 5.03 -35.41 22.43
CA ASN A 23 5.74 -34.41 21.63
C ASN A 23 4.80 -33.27 21.17
N VAL A 24 3.55 -33.58 20.81
CA VAL A 24 2.53 -32.58 20.48
C VAL A 24 2.08 -31.79 21.72
N VAL A 25 1.93 -32.45 22.87
CA VAL A 25 1.63 -31.80 24.15
C VAL A 25 2.82 -30.97 24.65
N GLY A 26 4.05 -31.42 24.43
CA GLY A 26 5.28 -30.68 24.75
C GLY A 26 5.41 -29.41 23.90
N VAL A 27 5.15 -29.50 22.59
CA VAL A 27 5.10 -28.32 21.71
C VAL A 27 3.95 -27.40 22.11
N LEU A 28 2.78 -27.93 22.45
CA LEU A 28 1.65 -27.12 22.94
C LEU A 28 1.96 -26.43 24.26
N MET A 29 2.62 -27.09 25.22
CA MET A 29 3.06 -26.50 26.48
C MET A 29 4.10 -25.41 26.25
N ILE A 30 5.07 -25.62 25.34
CA ILE A 30 6.05 -24.59 24.99
C ILE A 30 5.35 -23.40 24.30
N VAL A 31 4.40 -23.65 23.40
CA VAL A 31 3.59 -22.58 22.76
C VAL A 31 2.73 -21.86 23.80
N PHE A 32 2.15 -22.56 24.78
CA PHE A 32 1.35 -21.95 25.85
C PHE A 32 2.21 -21.12 26.80
N VAL A 33 3.40 -21.59 27.16
CA VAL A 33 4.37 -20.85 27.98
C VAL A 33 4.91 -19.65 27.19
N VAL A 34 5.19 -19.78 25.89
CA VAL A 34 5.62 -18.66 25.03
C VAL A 34 4.47 -17.66 24.81
N MET A 35 3.22 -18.11 24.67
CA MET A 35 2.05 -17.22 24.64
C MET A 35 1.86 -16.52 25.99
N ALA A 36 1.97 -17.24 27.11
CA ALA A 36 1.87 -16.67 28.46
C ALA A 36 2.97 -15.63 28.73
N LEU A 37 4.20 -15.91 28.31
CA LEU A 37 5.34 -14.98 28.38
C LEU A 37 5.17 -13.78 27.42
N ASN A 38 4.57 -13.97 26.24
CA ASN A 38 4.22 -12.88 25.34
C ASN A 38 3.05 -12.04 25.88
N THR A 39 2.02 -12.63 26.47
CA THR A 39 0.93 -11.87 27.11
C THR A 39 1.40 -11.15 28.37
N ALA A 40 2.29 -11.74 29.18
CA ALA A 40 2.88 -11.05 30.33
C ALA A 40 3.73 -9.84 29.89
N ARG A 41 4.50 -9.98 28.80
CA ARG A 41 5.27 -8.87 28.20
C ARG A 41 4.37 -7.83 27.51
N VAL A 42 3.28 -8.24 26.87
CA VAL A 42 2.30 -7.34 26.22
C VAL A 42 1.47 -6.60 27.26
N VAL A 43 1.09 -7.24 28.38
CA VAL A 43 0.41 -6.58 29.50
C VAL A 43 1.38 -5.64 30.23
N GLN A 44 2.64 -6.02 30.44
CA GLN A 44 3.66 -5.09 30.95
C GLN A 44 3.89 -3.93 29.99
N LYS A 45 3.90 -4.15 28.67
CA LYS A 45 4.07 -3.11 27.65
C LYS A 45 2.84 -2.19 27.53
N ILE A 46 1.62 -2.71 27.66
CA ILE A 46 0.38 -1.91 27.73
C ILE A 46 0.32 -1.09 29.02
N LEU A 47 0.78 -1.66 30.15
CA LEU A 47 0.85 -0.94 31.43
C LEU A 47 2.02 0.06 31.50
N SER A 48 3.04 -0.07 30.63
CA SER A 48 4.17 0.86 30.54
C SER A 48 4.11 1.86 29.37
N ASP A 49 3.22 1.65 28.40
CA ASP A 49 2.89 2.59 27.31
C ASP A 49 1.66 3.47 27.63
N LEU A 50 1.04 3.33 28.81
CA LEU A 50 0.04 4.29 29.28
C LEU A 50 0.77 5.48 29.96
N PRO A 51 0.69 6.71 29.43
CA PRO A 51 1.25 7.86 30.10
C PRO A 51 0.53 8.08 31.45
N PRO A 52 1.23 8.52 32.51
CA PRO A 52 0.55 8.91 33.73
C PRO A 52 -0.39 10.07 33.41
N ILE A 53 -1.70 9.82 33.46
CA ILE A 53 -2.73 10.85 33.32
C ILE A 53 -2.47 11.89 34.40
N THR A 54 -2.03 13.06 33.97
CA THR A 54 -1.96 14.24 34.83
C THR A 54 -3.40 14.70 35.09
N LYS A 55 -3.65 15.25 36.29
CA LYS A 55 -4.99 15.67 36.75
C LYS A 55 -5.69 16.65 35.78
N GLU A 56 -4.92 17.30 34.90
CA GLU A 56 -5.40 18.25 33.89
C GLU A 56 -6.02 17.59 32.65
N GLU A 57 -5.54 16.42 32.22
CA GLU A 57 -6.12 15.70 31.07
C GLU A 57 -7.46 15.04 31.43
N HIS A 58 -7.61 14.60 32.68
CA HIS A 58 -8.87 14.06 33.19
C HIS A 58 -9.98 15.14 33.23
N GLN A 59 -9.64 16.39 33.57
CA GLN A 59 -10.61 17.49 33.56
C GLN A 59 -11.03 17.88 32.13
N LYS A 60 -10.10 17.92 31.18
CA LYS A 60 -10.40 18.18 29.76
C LYS A 60 -11.28 17.10 29.13
N MET A 61 -11.08 15.83 29.49
CA MET A 61 -11.96 14.74 29.02
C MET A 61 -13.35 14.82 29.64
N VAL A 62 -13.49 15.17 30.92
CA VAL A 62 -14.80 15.34 31.58
C VAL A 62 -15.58 16.51 30.99
N GLU A 63 -14.90 17.60 30.63
CA GLU A 63 -15.54 18.74 29.95
C GLU A 63 -15.93 18.43 28.50
N GLN A 64 -15.10 17.68 27.75
CA GLN A 64 -15.44 17.23 26.39
C GLN A 64 -16.63 16.25 26.39
N VAL A 65 -16.73 15.36 27.37
CA VAL A 65 -17.85 14.42 27.50
C VAL A 65 -19.16 15.14 27.89
N LYS A 66 -19.09 16.24 28.64
CA LYS A 66 -20.26 17.07 28.98
C LYS A 66 -20.80 17.90 27.81
N GLN A 67 -20.00 18.12 26.76
CA GLN A 67 -20.38 18.91 25.59
C GLN A 67 -20.96 18.08 24.42
N LEU A 68 -20.99 16.75 24.53
CA LEU A 68 -21.63 15.89 23.53
C LEU A 68 -23.14 15.78 23.83
N PRO A 69 -24.04 15.96 22.85
CA PRO A 69 -25.45 15.66 23.04
C PRO A 69 -25.64 14.15 23.31
N PRO A 70 -26.59 13.76 24.17
CA PRO A 70 -26.79 12.35 24.51
C PRO A 70 -27.11 11.53 23.25
N PRO A 71 -26.52 10.33 23.09
CA PRO A 71 -26.82 9.46 21.96
C PRO A 71 -28.32 9.10 21.95
N PRO A 72 -28.96 8.99 20.77
CA PRO A 72 -30.35 8.57 20.68
C PRO A 72 -30.48 7.14 21.24
N ALA A 73 -31.26 7.00 22.31
CA ALA A 73 -31.42 5.75 23.05
C ALA A 73 -32.43 4.82 22.35
N ASP A 74 -32.05 3.56 22.15
CA ASP A 74 -32.97 2.49 21.77
C ASP A 74 -33.94 2.18 22.94
N PRO A 75 -35.26 2.37 22.77
CA PRO A 75 -36.25 2.34 23.87
C PRO A 75 -36.41 0.99 24.57
N LYS A 76 -35.90 -0.12 23.99
CA LYS A 76 -36.08 -1.46 24.55
C LYS A 76 -35.14 -1.81 25.70
N LYS A 77 -33.97 -1.16 25.83
CA LYS A 77 -33.01 -1.46 26.91
C LYS A 77 -33.31 -0.70 28.21
N LEU A 78 -33.95 0.45 28.11
CA LEU A 78 -34.37 1.27 29.26
C LEU A 78 -35.48 0.61 30.10
N GLU A 79 -36.40 -0.12 29.47
CA GLU A 79 -37.47 -0.83 30.20
C GLU A 79 -36.97 -2.06 30.96
N GLU A 80 -35.91 -2.74 30.46
CA GLU A 80 -35.28 -3.86 31.17
C GLU A 80 -34.47 -3.37 32.38
N ASP A 81 -33.69 -2.31 32.22
CA ASP A 81 -32.88 -1.74 33.32
C ASP A 81 -33.75 -1.12 34.42
N GLN A 82 -34.89 -0.49 34.07
CA GLN A 82 -35.83 0.04 35.05
C GLN A 82 -36.51 -1.07 35.87
N LYS A 83 -36.90 -2.17 35.24
CA LYS A 83 -37.49 -3.32 35.94
C LYS A 83 -36.51 -3.96 36.90
N GLN A 84 -35.24 -4.06 36.50
CA GLN A 84 -34.18 -4.62 37.35
C GLN A 84 -33.95 -3.75 38.60
N ALA A 85 -33.90 -2.42 38.44
CA ALA A 85 -33.73 -1.48 39.54
C ALA A 85 -34.91 -1.47 40.53
N GLU A 86 -36.14 -1.61 40.06
CA GLU A 86 -37.32 -1.71 40.93
C GLU A 86 -37.33 -3.00 41.75
N THR A 87 -36.88 -4.13 41.17
CA THR A 87 -36.72 -5.39 41.92
C THR A 87 -35.66 -5.29 43.01
N ASP A 88 -34.55 -4.62 42.74
CA ASP A 88 -33.48 -4.47 43.72
C ASP A 88 -33.85 -3.50 44.84
N LEU A 89 -34.61 -2.44 44.52
CA LEU A 89 -35.14 -1.53 45.53
C LEU A 89 -36.16 -2.23 46.46
N LYS A 90 -37.04 -3.09 45.93
CA LYS A 90 -37.97 -3.88 46.75
C LYS A 90 -37.23 -4.83 47.71
N LYS A 91 -36.18 -5.50 47.25
CA LYS A 91 -35.36 -6.38 48.09
C LYS A 91 -34.66 -5.59 49.21
N ALA A 92 -34.10 -4.42 48.91
CA ALA A 92 -33.45 -3.58 49.91
C ALA A 92 -34.43 -3.05 50.97
N VAL A 93 -35.66 -2.71 50.57
CA VAL A 93 -36.71 -2.25 51.49
C VAL A 93 -37.25 -3.38 52.38
N GLU A 94 -37.36 -4.61 51.88
CA GLU A 94 -37.71 -5.77 52.72
C GLU A 94 -36.62 -6.09 53.74
N GLN A 95 -35.34 -6.02 53.34
CA GLN A 95 -34.21 -6.24 54.25
C GLN A 95 -34.11 -5.18 55.36
N LEU A 96 -34.51 -3.93 55.07
CA LEU A 96 -34.55 -2.86 56.07
C LEU A 96 -35.73 -2.98 57.05
N LYS A 97 -36.83 -3.64 56.65
CA LYS A 97 -37.99 -3.88 57.53
C LYS A 97 -37.76 -5.01 58.55
N THR A 98 -36.77 -5.86 58.32
CA THR A 98 -36.43 -7.00 59.21
C THR A 98 -35.36 -6.68 60.25
N ILE A 99 -34.84 -5.44 60.31
CA ILE A 99 -33.89 -5.04 61.34
C ILE A 99 -34.68 -4.61 62.59
N ASP A 100 -34.76 -5.52 63.56
CA ASP A 100 -35.42 -5.31 64.84
C ASP A 100 -34.59 -4.34 65.70
N THR A 101 -35.19 -3.19 66.03
CA THR A 101 -34.55 -2.06 66.74
C THR A 101 -34.59 -2.21 68.26
N SER A 102 -34.98 -3.39 68.76
CA SER A 102 -35.09 -3.68 70.19
C SER A 102 -33.77 -4.15 70.84
N GLU A 103 -32.78 -4.62 70.08
CA GLU A 103 -31.47 -5.04 70.61
C GLU A 103 -30.50 -3.87 70.87
N MET A 104 -30.60 -2.76 70.13
CA MET A 104 -29.73 -1.59 70.31
C MET A 104 -30.05 -0.75 71.55
N GLN A 105 -31.29 -0.79 72.07
CA GLN A 105 -31.66 -0.04 73.29
C GLN A 105 -31.22 -0.73 74.58
N ALA A 106 -31.00 -2.05 74.56
CA ALA A 106 -30.48 -2.79 75.70
C ALA A 106 -28.96 -2.62 75.89
N GLN A 107 -28.20 -2.34 74.83
CA GLN A 107 -26.75 -2.10 74.88
C GLN A 107 -26.34 -0.68 75.33
N MET A 108 -27.28 0.26 75.48
CA MET A 108 -26.99 1.65 75.88
C MET A 108 -26.95 1.91 77.39
N LYS A 109 -27.12 0.89 78.23
CA LYS A 109 -26.98 1.02 79.70
C LYS A 109 -25.91 0.06 80.18
N PHE A 110 -24.64 0.45 80.06
CA PHE A 110 -23.55 0.28 81.04
C PHE A 110 -22.21 0.63 80.35
N MET A 111 -21.84 1.91 80.48
CA MET A 111 -20.49 2.51 80.60
C MET A 111 -19.31 2.02 79.73
N ASP A 112 -18.69 2.96 79.00
CA ASP A 112 -17.35 3.46 79.40
C ASP A 112 -17.10 4.90 78.92
N LEU A 113 -17.13 5.88 79.83
CA LEU A 113 -16.94 7.31 79.53
C LEU A 113 -15.46 7.68 79.27
N ASP A 114 -14.53 6.87 79.75
CA ASP A 114 -13.09 7.12 79.59
C ASP A 114 -12.58 6.67 78.21
N ALA A 115 -13.19 5.65 77.61
CA ALA A 115 -12.96 5.26 76.22
C ALA A 115 -13.29 6.41 75.24
N PHE A 116 -14.38 7.15 75.48
CA PHE A 116 -14.76 8.30 74.67
C PHE A 116 -13.81 9.49 74.80
N LYS A 117 -13.30 9.79 76.01
CA LYS A 117 -12.28 10.84 76.20
C LYS A 117 -10.98 10.51 75.45
N THR A 118 -10.60 9.24 75.48
CA THR A 118 -9.38 8.76 74.81
C THR A 118 -9.53 8.87 73.29
N GLN A 119 -10.67 8.46 72.73
CA GLN A 119 -10.99 8.66 71.31
C GLN A 119 -11.08 10.13 70.91
N LEU A 120 -11.55 11.01 71.79
CA LEU A 120 -11.61 12.46 71.53
C LEU A 120 -10.23 13.09 71.45
N GLU A 121 -9.30 12.69 72.33
CA GLU A 121 -7.92 13.16 72.32
C GLU A 121 -7.13 12.57 71.14
N GLU A 122 -7.35 11.31 70.78
CA GLU A 122 -6.79 10.71 69.55
C GLU A 122 -7.30 11.42 68.29
N ARG A 123 -8.61 11.73 68.22
CA ARG A 123 -9.16 12.49 67.09
C ARG A 123 -8.69 13.94 67.04
N LYS A 124 -8.40 14.57 68.19
CA LYS A 124 -7.75 15.89 68.20
C LYS A 124 -6.34 15.81 67.65
N LYS A 125 -5.53 14.86 68.12
CA LYS A 125 -4.17 14.64 67.59
C LYS A 125 -4.17 14.32 66.10
N ALA A 126 -5.09 13.47 65.63
CA ALA A 126 -5.24 13.17 64.22
C ALA A 126 -5.66 14.40 63.39
N ARG A 127 -6.52 15.26 63.94
CA ARG A 127 -6.92 16.52 63.30
C ARG A 127 -5.77 17.51 63.24
N ASP A 128 -4.97 17.62 64.29
CA ASP A 128 -3.83 18.54 64.33
C ASP A 128 -2.71 18.07 63.40
N LEU A 129 -2.46 16.75 63.32
CA LEU A 129 -1.57 16.17 62.30
C LEU A 129 -2.08 16.45 60.88
N SER A 130 -3.37 16.21 60.63
CA SER A 130 -3.97 16.49 59.33
C SER A 130 -3.89 17.98 58.97
N LYS A 131 -4.09 18.89 59.93
CA LYS A 131 -3.90 20.34 59.72
C LYS A 131 -2.46 20.68 59.34
N THR A 132 -1.48 20.12 60.04
CA THR A 132 -0.07 20.36 59.71
C THR A 132 0.32 19.80 58.33
N GLU A 133 -0.29 18.70 57.89
CA GLU A 133 -0.11 18.17 56.54
C GLU A 133 -0.80 19.04 55.49
N THR A 134 -2.02 19.54 55.77
CA THR A 134 -2.70 20.45 54.85
C THR A 134 -1.98 21.79 54.72
N ASP A 135 -1.39 22.31 55.80
CA ASP A 135 -0.61 23.55 55.78
C ASP A 135 0.68 23.38 54.97
N LYS A 136 1.33 22.20 55.06
CA LYS A 136 2.48 21.86 54.20
C LYS A 136 2.09 21.74 52.73
N LEU A 137 0.95 21.11 52.43
CA LEU A 137 0.45 21.01 51.06
C LEU A 137 0.05 22.39 50.50
N LEU A 138 -0.53 23.26 51.31
CA LEU A 138 -0.83 24.64 50.93
C LEU A 138 0.44 25.44 50.64
N ALA A 139 1.47 25.32 51.48
CA ALA A 139 2.75 25.96 51.25
C ALA A 139 3.44 25.46 49.97
N GLU A 140 3.37 24.16 49.68
CA GLU A 140 3.91 23.61 48.44
C GLU A 140 3.10 24.03 47.21
N VAL A 141 1.77 24.18 47.34
CA VAL A 141 0.92 24.73 46.27
C VAL A 141 1.28 26.19 45.99
N GLU A 142 1.53 27.01 47.02
CA GLU A 142 1.97 28.40 46.84
C GLU A 142 3.35 28.47 46.20
N ARG A 143 4.27 27.59 46.60
CA ARG A 143 5.59 27.46 45.96
C ARG A 143 5.49 27.04 44.51
N LEU A 144 4.63 26.06 44.19
CA LEU A 144 4.42 25.59 42.82
C LEU A 144 3.74 26.67 41.95
N LYS A 145 2.85 27.48 42.52
CA LYS A 145 2.29 28.66 41.84
C LYS A 145 3.37 29.70 41.56
N ALA A 146 4.24 30.00 42.52
CA ALA A 146 5.35 30.93 42.30
C ALA A 146 6.33 30.44 41.21
N LEU A 147 6.65 29.14 41.19
CA LEU A 147 7.49 28.54 40.14
C LEU A 147 6.79 28.52 38.76
N LEU A 148 5.46 28.36 38.73
CA LEU A 148 4.69 28.41 37.49
C LEU A 148 4.62 29.84 36.94
N ASP A 149 4.47 30.85 37.80
CA ASP A 149 4.51 32.26 37.43
C ASP A 149 5.90 32.70 36.94
N GLU A 150 6.97 32.08 37.44
CA GLU A 150 8.35 32.30 36.97
C GLU A 150 8.68 31.53 35.67
N THR A 151 7.80 30.66 35.16
CA THR A 151 8.05 29.90 33.93
C THR A 151 7.80 30.81 32.72
N PRO A 152 8.83 31.20 31.94
CA PRO A 152 8.64 32.11 30.82
C PRO A 152 7.75 31.46 29.75
N GLU A 153 6.68 32.16 29.36
CA GLU A 153 5.80 31.74 28.29
C GLU A 153 6.60 31.48 27.00
N PHE A 154 6.47 30.28 26.43
CA PHE A 154 6.95 30.00 25.08
C PHE A 154 6.14 30.84 24.11
N LYS A 155 6.66 32.02 23.76
CA LYS A 155 6.15 32.78 22.63
C LYS A 155 6.70 32.10 21.37
N PRO A 156 5.88 31.36 20.59
CA PRO A 156 6.35 30.91 19.29
C PRO A 156 6.84 32.15 18.52
N PRO A 157 7.93 32.05 17.77
CA PRO A 157 8.37 33.15 16.93
C PRO A 157 7.17 33.65 16.12
N PRO A 158 6.98 34.99 16.01
CA PRO A 158 5.83 35.54 15.31
C PRO A 158 5.73 34.91 13.91
N PRO A 159 4.51 34.58 13.44
CA PRO A 159 4.34 33.98 12.12
C PRO A 159 4.97 34.91 11.08
N THR A 160 6.00 34.41 10.38
CA THR A 160 6.59 35.13 9.26
C THR A 160 5.57 35.17 8.14
N TYR A 161 4.86 36.29 7.99
CA TYR A 161 3.97 36.53 6.86
C TYR A 161 4.78 36.73 5.59
N VAL A 162 5.12 35.63 4.91
CA VAL A 162 5.74 35.69 3.60
C VAL A 162 4.64 35.86 2.56
N ARG A 163 4.54 37.08 2.00
CA ARG A 163 3.73 37.30 0.80
C ARG A 163 4.42 36.58 -0.35
N LEU A 164 3.83 35.50 -0.84
CA LEU A 164 4.25 34.93 -2.11
C LEU A 164 3.98 36.00 -3.19
N PRO A 165 4.99 36.40 -3.99
CA PRO A 165 4.75 37.29 -5.13
C PRO A 165 3.79 36.62 -6.11
N ASN A 166 3.02 37.46 -6.83
CA ASN A 166 1.97 36.99 -7.73
C ASN A 166 2.48 35.89 -8.68
N PRO A 167 1.76 34.75 -8.78
CA PRO A 167 2.17 33.67 -9.66
C PRO A 167 2.26 34.18 -11.10
N ARG A 168 3.40 33.91 -11.75
CA ARG A 168 3.58 34.19 -13.17
C ARG A 168 2.72 33.22 -13.99
N PRO A 169 2.26 33.61 -15.19
CA PRO A 169 1.45 32.75 -16.04
C PRO A 169 2.17 31.42 -16.33
N TYR A 170 1.45 30.32 -16.12
CA TYR A 170 1.96 28.97 -16.32
C TYR A 170 1.85 28.61 -17.82
N PRO A 171 2.93 28.18 -18.50
CA PRO A 171 2.89 27.84 -19.92
C PRO A 171 1.91 26.69 -20.22
N GLU A 172 1.29 26.68 -21.41
CA GLU A 172 0.39 25.58 -21.83
C GLU A 172 1.14 24.24 -21.98
N LYS A 173 2.44 24.29 -22.32
CA LYS A 173 3.33 23.12 -22.44
C LYS A 173 4.56 23.31 -21.54
N PRO A 174 4.44 23.05 -20.23
CA PRO A 174 5.53 23.29 -19.30
C PRO A 174 6.68 22.28 -19.49
N VAL A 175 7.91 22.79 -19.51
CA VAL A 175 9.14 22.02 -19.33
C VAL A 175 9.52 22.13 -17.85
N GLU A 176 9.04 21.17 -17.07
CA GLU A 176 9.19 21.16 -15.62
C GLU A 176 10.63 20.80 -15.21
N THR A 177 11.29 21.68 -14.45
CA THR A 177 12.54 21.39 -13.75
C THR A 177 12.27 21.32 -12.25
N ARG A 178 12.54 20.18 -11.63
CA ARG A 178 12.30 19.98 -10.20
C ARG A 178 13.46 20.53 -9.39
N VAL A 179 13.15 21.12 -8.26
CA VAL A 179 14.11 21.74 -7.34
C VAL A 179 13.80 21.19 -5.96
N LEU A 180 14.58 20.22 -5.49
CA LEU A 180 14.45 19.68 -4.15
C LEU A 180 14.97 20.71 -3.14
N VAL A 181 14.13 21.07 -2.18
CA VAL A 181 14.46 22.01 -1.11
C VAL A 181 14.47 21.28 0.21
N ALA A 182 15.64 21.20 0.83
CA ALA A 182 15.86 20.59 2.13
C ALA A 182 16.46 21.63 3.11
N LYS A 183 16.43 21.33 4.41
CA LYS A 183 16.98 22.23 5.44
C LYS A 183 18.42 22.67 5.17
N GLN A 184 19.24 21.78 4.61
CA GLN A 184 20.66 22.05 4.34
C GLN A 184 20.90 22.92 3.09
N GLY A 185 19.90 23.09 2.22
CA GLY A 185 20.07 23.81 0.96
C GLY A 185 19.16 23.30 -0.16
N VAL A 186 19.51 23.66 -1.40
CA VAL A 186 18.74 23.31 -2.58
C VAL A 186 19.54 22.38 -3.49
N ILE A 187 18.86 21.36 -4.01
CA ILE A 187 19.39 20.47 -5.02
C ILE A 187 18.46 20.54 -6.22
N THR A 188 19.00 20.98 -7.35
CA THR A 188 18.24 21.05 -8.58
C THR A 188 18.28 19.71 -9.31
N PHE A 189 17.17 19.36 -9.95
CA PHE A 189 17.01 18.11 -10.66
C PHE A 189 16.23 18.32 -11.96
N SER A 190 16.94 18.23 -13.09
CA SER A 190 16.31 18.17 -14.41
C SER A 190 16.14 16.71 -14.82
N GLN A 191 14.90 16.25 -14.87
CA GLN A 191 14.59 14.86 -15.24
C GLN A 191 15.10 14.51 -16.64
N SER A 192 14.96 15.43 -17.60
CA SER A 192 15.43 15.22 -18.98
C SER A 192 16.95 15.11 -19.03
N LYS A 193 17.69 16.07 -18.46
CA LYS A 193 19.15 16.05 -18.44
C LYS A 193 19.71 14.83 -17.71
N PHE A 194 19.02 14.34 -16.68
CA PHE A 194 19.42 13.15 -15.93
C PHE A 194 19.12 11.84 -16.67
N LEU A 195 17.92 11.69 -17.26
CA LEU A 195 17.52 10.45 -17.91
C LEU A 195 18.15 10.28 -19.30
N GLN A 196 18.42 11.37 -20.04
CA GLN A 196 18.86 11.29 -21.43
C GLN A 196 20.13 10.43 -21.61
N PRO A 197 21.22 10.62 -20.83
CA PRO A 197 22.41 9.78 -20.97
C PRO A 197 22.16 8.30 -20.66
N ILE A 198 21.25 8.01 -19.71
CA ILE A 198 20.85 6.64 -19.37
C ILE A 198 20.09 6.02 -20.55
N LEU A 199 19.12 6.75 -21.11
CA LEU A 199 18.33 6.30 -22.25
C LEU A 199 19.19 6.09 -23.49
N ASP A 200 20.12 6.99 -23.78
CA ASP A 200 21.06 6.85 -24.89
C ASP A 200 21.94 5.61 -24.71
N GLY A 201 22.41 5.35 -23.48
CA GLY A 201 23.15 4.15 -23.13
C GLY A 201 22.34 2.88 -23.36
N LEU A 202 21.10 2.83 -22.88
CA LEU A 202 20.20 1.68 -23.07
C LEU A 202 19.83 1.48 -24.55
N ASN A 203 19.65 2.55 -25.32
CA ASN A 203 19.31 2.48 -26.74
C ASN A 203 20.45 1.85 -27.55
N LYS A 204 21.71 2.17 -27.22
CA LYS A 204 22.89 1.57 -27.88
C LYS A 204 22.99 0.06 -27.70
N VAL A 205 22.51 -0.46 -26.56
CA VAL A 205 22.57 -1.90 -26.24
C VAL A 205 21.21 -2.59 -26.32
N ARG A 206 20.23 -1.97 -26.99
CA ARG A 206 18.81 -2.40 -26.96
C ARG A 206 18.60 -3.88 -27.31
N SER A 207 19.31 -4.40 -28.30
CA SER A 207 19.23 -5.82 -28.70
C SER A 207 19.76 -6.79 -27.62
N GLN A 208 20.65 -6.33 -26.73
CA GLN A 208 21.22 -7.14 -25.65
C GLN A 208 20.33 -7.17 -24.40
N LEU A 209 19.36 -6.26 -24.31
CA LEU A 209 18.41 -6.14 -23.19
C LEU A 209 17.25 -7.14 -23.29
N VAL A 210 17.10 -7.82 -24.43
CA VAL A 210 16.11 -8.88 -24.63
C VAL A 210 16.56 -10.16 -23.90
N TYR A 211 15.62 -11.05 -23.61
CA TYR A 211 15.87 -12.33 -22.95
C TYR A 211 16.80 -13.23 -23.79
N GLN A 212 18.05 -13.40 -23.35
CA GLN A 212 18.97 -14.36 -24.02
C GLN A 212 18.72 -15.81 -23.59
N LYS A 213 18.15 -15.99 -22.40
CA LYS A 213 17.83 -17.29 -21.83
C LYS A 213 16.50 -17.18 -21.10
N THR A 214 15.61 -18.11 -21.39
CA THR A 214 14.28 -18.18 -20.79
C THR A 214 14.33 -19.03 -19.53
N GLU A 215 14.49 -18.39 -18.39
CA GLU A 215 14.52 -19.06 -17.08
C GLU A 215 13.18 -18.94 -16.36
N ALA A 216 12.67 -20.05 -15.83
CA ALA A 216 11.39 -20.08 -15.10
C ALA A 216 11.48 -19.47 -13.69
N GLN A 217 12.68 -19.50 -13.10
CA GLN A 217 12.89 -19.17 -11.68
C GLN A 217 12.38 -17.79 -11.27
N PRO A 218 12.61 -16.69 -12.03
CA PRO A 218 12.09 -15.37 -11.69
C PRO A 218 10.55 -15.31 -11.65
N PHE A 219 9.88 -16.20 -12.40
CA PHE A 219 8.43 -16.26 -12.54
C PHE A 219 7.77 -17.30 -11.62
N ALA A 220 8.55 -18.12 -10.91
CA ALA A 220 8.03 -19.27 -10.18
C ALA A 220 6.89 -18.89 -9.21
N LYS A 221 7.03 -17.78 -8.49
CA LYS A 221 6.00 -17.27 -7.59
C LYS A 221 4.72 -16.88 -8.33
N LEU A 222 4.83 -16.05 -9.38
CA LEU A 222 3.72 -15.63 -10.22
C LEU A 222 2.96 -16.83 -10.80
N LEU A 223 3.69 -17.74 -11.45
CA LEU A 223 3.11 -18.88 -12.15
C LEU A 223 2.44 -19.85 -11.17
N THR A 224 3.07 -20.10 -10.02
CA THR A 224 2.48 -20.97 -8.98
C THR A 224 1.20 -20.36 -8.41
N THR A 225 1.15 -19.03 -8.19
CA THR A 225 -0.07 -18.36 -7.74
C THR A 225 -1.22 -18.50 -8.75
N ILE A 226 -0.93 -18.41 -10.04
CA ILE A 226 -1.96 -18.50 -11.09
C ILE A 226 -2.41 -19.95 -11.33
N LEU A 227 -1.45 -20.88 -11.44
CA LEU A 227 -1.63 -22.26 -11.87
C LEU A 227 -1.82 -23.26 -10.71
N GLY A 228 -1.78 -22.76 -9.47
CA GLY A 228 -2.11 -23.49 -8.25
C GLY A 228 -1.00 -24.41 -7.71
N SER A 229 -0.03 -24.82 -8.52
CA SER A 229 1.10 -25.64 -8.05
C SER A 229 2.39 -25.41 -8.86
N PRO A 230 3.58 -25.66 -8.24
CA PRO A 230 4.85 -25.60 -8.96
C PRO A 230 4.94 -26.60 -10.13
N ALA A 231 4.32 -27.77 -10.00
CA ALA A 231 4.30 -28.78 -11.05
C ALA A 231 3.51 -28.32 -12.29
N ASN A 232 2.36 -27.67 -12.08
CA ASN A 232 1.58 -27.07 -13.17
C ASN A 232 2.32 -25.90 -13.81
N ALA A 233 3.00 -25.08 -13.00
CA ALA A 233 3.84 -23.99 -13.48
C ALA A 233 4.96 -24.49 -14.41
N GLN A 234 5.65 -25.57 -14.03
CA GLN A 234 6.72 -26.15 -14.85
C GLN A 234 6.19 -26.73 -16.18
N LYS A 235 5.03 -27.41 -16.14
CA LYS A 235 4.38 -27.91 -17.37
C LYS A 235 3.96 -26.77 -18.29
N ALA A 236 3.34 -25.73 -17.74
CA ALA A 236 2.94 -24.57 -18.52
C ALA A 236 4.14 -23.83 -19.11
N TRP A 237 5.25 -23.70 -18.37
CA TRP A 237 6.46 -22.96 -18.77
C TRP A 237 6.98 -23.37 -20.15
N VAL A 238 6.98 -24.67 -20.46
CA VAL A 238 7.42 -25.18 -21.77
C VAL A 238 6.62 -24.57 -22.92
N GLU A 239 5.32 -24.34 -22.72
CA GLU A 239 4.41 -23.83 -23.73
C GLU A 239 4.35 -22.29 -23.76
N ILE A 240 4.48 -21.62 -22.60
CA ILE A 240 4.35 -20.16 -22.49
C ILE A 240 5.68 -19.40 -22.64
N SER A 241 6.83 -20.02 -22.32
CA SER A 241 8.13 -19.34 -22.35
C SER A 241 8.54 -18.76 -23.72
N PRO A 242 8.12 -19.30 -24.88
CA PRO A 242 8.39 -18.67 -26.18
C PRO A 242 7.75 -17.29 -26.35
N LEU A 243 6.76 -16.93 -25.53
CA LEU A 243 6.04 -15.66 -25.60
C LEU A 243 6.62 -14.57 -24.69
N ILE A 244 7.67 -14.87 -23.92
CA ILE A 244 8.23 -13.98 -22.89
C ILE A 244 8.67 -12.61 -23.42
N GLU A 245 9.00 -12.51 -24.71
CA GLU A 245 9.45 -11.26 -25.32
C GLU A 245 8.29 -10.39 -25.80
N ASN A 246 7.08 -10.94 -25.96
CA ASN A 246 5.98 -10.24 -26.63
C ASN A 246 4.73 -10.13 -25.75
N VAL A 247 4.61 -10.98 -24.73
CA VAL A 247 3.44 -11.12 -23.88
C VAL A 247 3.84 -11.19 -22.41
N GLN A 248 3.10 -10.48 -21.55
CA GLN A 248 3.27 -10.58 -20.10
C GLN A 248 2.99 -12.02 -19.64
N MET A 249 3.92 -12.61 -18.88
CA MET A 249 3.82 -14.01 -18.44
C MET A 249 2.57 -14.29 -17.61
N GLU A 250 2.07 -13.29 -16.89
CA GLU A 250 0.78 -13.34 -16.20
C GLU A 250 -0.36 -13.67 -17.17
N HIS A 251 -0.44 -12.96 -18.31
CA HIS A 251 -1.48 -13.19 -19.31
C HIS A 251 -1.32 -14.55 -20.01
N ALA A 252 -0.08 -14.94 -20.32
CA ALA A 252 0.18 -16.25 -20.91
C ALA A 252 -0.21 -17.41 -19.97
N ALA A 253 0.06 -17.27 -18.66
CA ALA A 253 -0.33 -18.26 -17.66
C ALA A 253 -1.85 -18.32 -17.45
N LEU A 254 -2.53 -17.17 -17.40
CA LEU A 254 -3.99 -17.11 -17.32
C LEU A 254 -4.66 -17.71 -18.58
N ALA A 255 -4.09 -17.44 -19.76
CA ALA A 255 -4.56 -18.05 -21.00
C ALA A 255 -4.39 -19.58 -21.00
N TYR A 256 -3.20 -20.07 -20.60
CA TYR A 256 -2.93 -21.50 -20.46
C TYR A 256 -3.94 -22.18 -19.51
N LYS A 257 -4.21 -21.55 -18.37
CA LYS A 257 -5.19 -22.03 -17.39
C LYS A 257 -6.61 -22.11 -17.98
N ALA A 258 -7.07 -21.02 -18.60
CA ALA A 258 -8.43 -20.95 -19.16
C ALA A 258 -8.67 -22.01 -20.24
N LEU A 259 -7.67 -22.24 -21.10
CA LEU A 259 -7.75 -23.25 -22.15
C LEU A 259 -7.77 -24.67 -21.59
N THR A 260 -6.88 -24.98 -20.64
CA THR A 260 -6.80 -26.33 -20.04
C THR A 260 -8.07 -26.67 -19.25
N GLU A 261 -8.65 -25.71 -18.52
CA GLU A 261 -9.95 -25.83 -17.83
C GLU A 261 -11.14 -25.99 -18.80
N ALA A 262 -11.00 -25.57 -20.06
CA ALA A 262 -11.98 -25.79 -21.12
C ALA A 262 -11.75 -27.09 -21.91
N GLY A 263 -10.76 -27.90 -21.54
CA GLY A 263 -10.41 -29.12 -22.26
C GLY A 263 -9.69 -28.89 -23.59
N ILE A 264 -9.16 -27.69 -23.82
CA ILE A 264 -8.37 -27.32 -25.00
C ILE A 264 -6.89 -27.53 -24.70
N VAL A 265 -6.15 -28.15 -25.61
CA VAL A 265 -4.70 -28.35 -25.47
C VAL A 265 -3.98 -27.03 -25.74
N ALA A 266 -3.51 -26.39 -24.67
CA ALA A 266 -2.79 -25.11 -24.69
C ALA A 266 -1.32 -25.27 -25.11
N ASN A 267 -1.07 -25.60 -26.38
CA ASN A 267 0.29 -25.66 -26.94
C ASN A 267 0.81 -24.29 -27.40
N LYS A 268 2.14 -24.19 -27.58
CA LYS A 268 2.84 -22.98 -28.03
C LYS A 268 2.28 -22.37 -29.31
N GLN A 269 1.78 -23.18 -30.26
CA GLN A 269 1.23 -22.67 -31.52
C GLN A 269 -0.10 -21.96 -31.30
N LEU A 270 -1.02 -22.56 -30.52
CA LEU A 270 -2.28 -21.93 -30.17
C LEU A 270 -2.04 -20.69 -29.30
N LEU A 271 -1.16 -20.78 -28.30
CA LEU A 271 -0.82 -19.64 -27.45
C LEU A 271 -0.21 -18.48 -28.25
N GLY A 272 0.66 -18.76 -29.21
CA GLY A 272 1.19 -17.76 -30.15
C GLY A 272 0.08 -17.11 -30.98
N ALA A 273 -0.81 -17.92 -31.57
CA ALA A 273 -1.96 -17.41 -32.32
C ALA A 273 -2.87 -16.51 -31.47
N LEU A 274 -3.14 -16.87 -30.21
CA LEU A 274 -3.95 -16.05 -29.32
C LEU A 274 -3.27 -14.74 -28.92
N ALA A 275 -1.93 -14.75 -28.78
CA ALA A 275 -1.16 -13.52 -28.57
C ALA A 275 -1.28 -12.59 -29.78
N ASP A 276 -1.20 -13.14 -30.99
CA ASP A 276 -1.35 -12.39 -32.24
C ASP A 276 -2.78 -11.84 -32.41
N ILE A 277 -3.82 -12.64 -32.12
CA ILE A 277 -5.23 -12.21 -32.15
C ILE A 277 -5.52 -11.10 -31.12
N ALA A 278 -4.82 -11.07 -29.99
CA ALA A 278 -5.01 -10.06 -28.95
C ALA A 278 -4.71 -8.64 -29.43
N VAL A 279 -3.78 -8.48 -30.37
CA VAL A 279 -3.37 -7.17 -30.91
C VAL A 279 -4.48 -6.48 -31.72
N PRO A 280 -5.03 -7.07 -32.81
CA PRO A 280 -6.08 -6.44 -33.58
C PRO A 280 -7.40 -6.31 -32.80
N THR A 281 -7.67 -7.21 -31.84
CA THR A 281 -8.84 -7.09 -30.94
C THR A 281 -8.66 -6.02 -29.85
N ARG A 282 -7.45 -5.49 -29.67
CA ARG A 282 -7.10 -4.50 -28.63
C ARG A 282 -7.37 -5.00 -27.21
N GLN A 283 -7.14 -6.29 -26.98
CA GLN A 283 -7.37 -6.96 -25.71
C GLN A 283 -6.08 -7.58 -25.19
N ASN A 284 -6.07 -8.03 -23.94
CA ASN A 284 -4.99 -8.89 -23.46
C ASN A 284 -5.24 -10.35 -23.87
N MET A 285 -4.16 -11.12 -24.04
CA MET A 285 -4.23 -12.52 -24.46
C MET A 285 -5.10 -13.40 -23.54
N ALA A 286 -5.15 -13.10 -22.24
CA ALA A 286 -5.95 -13.87 -21.29
C ALA A 286 -7.46 -13.71 -21.57
N VAL A 287 -7.92 -12.51 -21.92
CA VAL A 287 -9.32 -12.25 -22.30
C VAL A 287 -9.68 -12.99 -23.59
N VAL A 288 -8.79 -12.97 -24.59
CA VAL A 288 -9.00 -13.74 -25.83
C VAL A 288 -9.11 -15.24 -25.52
N ALA A 289 -8.19 -15.78 -24.73
CA ALA A 289 -8.21 -17.19 -24.33
C ALA A 289 -9.48 -17.58 -23.54
N GLN A 290 -9.96 -16.69 -22.67
CA GLN A 290 -11.24 -16.87 -21.96
C GLN A 290 -12.43 -16.91 -22.93
N ALA A 291 -12.43 -16.05 -23.95
CA ALA A 291 -13.47 -16.07 -24.97
C ALA A 291 -13.45 -17.36 -25.81
N VAL A 292 -12.26 -17.86 -26.14
CA VAL A 292 -12.09 -19.15 -26.83
C VAL A 292 -12.57 -20.31 -25.93
N ALA A 293 -12.20 -20.29 -24.65
CA ALA A 293 -12.65 -21.26 -23.66
C ALA A 293 -14.18 -21.26 -23.48
N ALA A 294 -14.81 -20.08 -23.51
CA ALA A 294 -16.26 -19.93 -23.47
C ALA A 294 -16.93 -20.47 -24.75
N ALA A 295 -16.35 -20.16 -25.92
CA ALA A 295 -16.85 -20.63 -27.20
C ALA A 295 -16.82 -22.17 -27.31
N ALA A 296 -15.78 -22.81 -26.77
CA ALA A 296 -15.71 -24.28 -26.66
C ALA A 296 -16.79 -24.89 -25.74
N LYS A 297 -17.36 -24.09 -24.83
CA LYS A 297 -18.48 -24.45 -23.97
C LYS A 297 -19.83 -24.00 -24.53
N GLY A 298 -19.85 -23.44 -25.75
CA GLY A 298 -21.05 -22.99 -26.45
C GLY A 298 -21.45 -21.52 -26.22
N ASP A 299 -20.74 -20.77 -25.39
CA ASP A 299 -20.99 -19.34 -25.18
C ASP A 299 -20.13 -18.49 -26.12
N LEU A 300 -20.76 -17.90 -27.14
CA LEU A 300 -20.11 -17.07 -28.14
C LEU A 300 -20.05 -15.59 -27.76
N ASN A 301 -20.78 -15.15 -26.73
CA ASN A 301 -20.89 -13.74 -26.38
C ASN A 301 -19.54 -13.10 -26.01
N PRO A 302 -18.66 -13.76 -25.24
CA PRO A 302 -17.35 -13.20 -24.93
C PRO A 302 -16.52 -12.95 -26.18
N TRP A 303 -16.59 -13.84 -27.17
CA TRP A 303 -15.85 -13.69 -28.43
C TRP A 303 -16.39 -12.54 -29.28
N LEU A 304 -17.71 -12.43 -29.41
CA LEU A 304 -18.37 -11.33 -30.14
C LEU A 304 -18.06 -9.96 -29.53
N LYS A 305 -17.90 -9.86 -28.21
CA LYS A 305 -17.53 -8.61 -27.51
C LYS A 305 -16.10 -8.14 -27.80
N LEU A 306 -15.25 -8.98 -28.41
CA LEU A 306 -13.89 -8.61 -28.77
C LEU A 306 -13.80 -7.93 -30.15
N ASP A 307 -14.94 -7.68 -30.80
CA ASP A 307 -14.96 -7.06 -32.12
C ASP A 307 -14.29 -5.68 -32.10
N PRO A 308 -13.21 -5.46 -32.88
CA PRO A 308 -12.50 -4.18 -32.87
C PRO A 308 -13.19 -3.09 -33.70
N SER A 309 -14.28 -3.42 -34.41
CA SER A 309 -15.01 -2.46 -35.23
C SER A 309 -15.68 -1.39 -34.37
N ARG A 310 -15.59 -0.14 -34.84
CA ARG A 310 -16.35 0.98 -34.26
C ARG A 310 -17.74 1.11 -34.87
N ASP A 311 -17.99 0.43 -35.99
CA ASP A 311 -19.27 0.43 -36.71
C ASP A 311 -20.00 -0.90 -36.43
N PRO A 312 -21.10 -0.87 -35.64
CA PRO A 312 -21.84 -2.09 -35.30
C PRO A 312 -22.50 -2.76 -36.52
N LEU A 313 -22.63 -2.04 -37.65
CA LEU A 313 -23.19 -2.59 -38.90
C LEU A 313 -22.14 -3.34 -39.73
N LYS A 314 -20.85 -3.19 -39.39
CA LYS A 314 -19.73 -3.83 -40.09
C LYS A 314 -18.80 -4.50 -39.07
N PRO A 315 -19.27 -5.54 -38.35
CA PRO A 315 -18.42 -6.24 -37.41
C PRO A 315 -17.38 -7.07 -38.15
N VAL A 316 -16.16 -7.06 -37.64
CA VAL A 316 -15.06 -7.91 -38.12
C VAL A 316 -15.25 -9.32 -37.58
N ILE A 317 -15.68 -9.44 -36.32
CA ILE A 317 -15.94 -10.73 -35.68
C ILE A 317 -17.42 -11.09 -35.80
N LYS A 318 -17.71 -12.26 -36.36
CA LYS A 318 -19.04 -12.88 -36.28
C LYS A 318 -18.91 -14.33 -35.82
N ALA A 319 -19.91 -14.81 -35.11
CA ALA A 319 -19.99 -16.19 -34.70
C ALA A 319 -21.45 -16.61 -34.51
N THR A 320 -21.83 -17.75 -35.06
CA THR A 320 -23.16 -18.34 -34.87
C THR A 320 -23.04 -19.83 -34.59
N SER A 321 -23.93 -20.36 -33.75
CA SER A 321 -24.00 -21.79 -33.42
C SER A 321 -25.30 -22.37 -33.94
N ALA A 322 -25.21 -23.45 -34.72
CA ALA A 322 -26.37 -24.18 -35.25
C ALA A 322 -26.02 -25.64 -35.47
N GLY A 323 -26.91 -26.56 -35.07
CA GLY A 323 -26.77 -27.99 -35.38
C GLY A 323 -25.49 -28.65 -34.85
N GLY A 324 -24.98 -28.22 -33.69
CA GLY A 324 -23.73 -28.76 -33.10
C GLY A 324 -22.44 -28.27 -33.78
N LYS A 325 -22.54 -27.27 -34.66
CA LYS A 325 -21.43 -26.60 -35.30
C LYS A 325 -21.44 -25.11 -34.99
N ILE A 326 -20.26 -24.50 -35.05
CA ILE A 326 -20.05 -23.07 -34.89
C ILE A 326 -19.46 -22.54 -36.19
N SER A 327 -20.09 -21.52 -36.76
CA SER A 327 -19.54 -20.75 -37.86
C SER A 327 -18.85 -19.52 -37.27
N PHE A 328 -17.53 -19.42 -37.45
CA PHE A 328 -16.76 -18.25 -37.07
C PHE A 328 -16.38 -17.45 -38.31
N SER A 329 -16.48 -16.13 -38.22
CA SER A 329 -16.01 -15.21 -39.26
C SER A 329 -15.06 -14.17 -38.70
N TRP A 330 -14.01 -13.89 -39.46
CA TRP A 330 -13.07 -12.78 -39.28
C TRP A 330 -12.97 -11.98 -40.58
N GLY A 331 -13.58 -10.80 -40.60
CA GLY A 331 -13.74 -9.99 -41.80
C GLY A 331 -14.54 -10.75 -42.87
N SER A 332 -13.90 -11.01 -44.00
CA SER A 332 -14.49 -11.79 -45.10
C SER A 332 -14.28 -13.30 -45.00
N VAL A 333 -13.42 -13.77 -44.10
CA VAL A 333 -13.10 -15.19 -43.95
C VAL A 333 -14.12 -15.82 -43.01
N THR A 334 -14.77 -16.90 -43.44
CA THR A 334 -15.71 -17.67 -42.62
C THR A 334 -15.33 -19.15 -42.64
N GLN A 335 -15.34 -19.79 -41.48
CA GLN A 335 -15.05 -21.21 -41.32
C GLN A 335 -16.06 -21.85 -40.37
N GLU A 336 -16.54 -23.03 -40.73
CA GLU A 336 -17.44 -23.81 -39.90
C GLU A 336 -16.65 -24.94 -39.21
N VAL A 337 -16.80 -25.06 -37.90
CA VAL A 337 -16.16 -26.10 -37.09
C VAL A 337 -17.18 -26.77 -36.18
N LYS A 338 -16.88 -28.00 -35.73
CA LYS A 338 -17.73 -28.65 -34.73
C LYS A 338 -17.58 -27.94 -33.38
N ALA A 339 -18.64 -27.94 -32.58
CA ALA A 339 -18.63 -27.36 -31.23
C ALA A 339 -17.90 -28.26 -30.22
N THR A 340 -16.67 -28.69 -30.54
CA THR A 340 -15.81 -29.46 -29.62
C THR A 340 -14.60 -28.63 -29.21
N PRO A 341 -14.04 -28.82 -28.00
CA PRO A 341 -12.86 -28.06 -27.55
C PRO A 341 -11.67 -28.14 -28.51
N LYS A 342 -11.47 -29.31 -29.12
CA LYS A 342 -10.40 -29.52 -30.10
C LYS A 342 -10.63 -28.70 -31.37
N ASP A 343 -11.80 -28.84 -31.99
CA ASP A 343 -12.10 -28.17 -33.26
C ASP A 343 -12.14 -26.64 -33.11
N VAL A 344 -12.64 -26.14 -31.97
CA VAL A 344 -12.60 -24.72 -31.63
C VAL A 344 -11.17 -24.24 -31.42
N GLY A 345 -10.35 -24.97 -30.66
CA GLY A 345 -8.93 -24.62 -30.49
C GLY A 345 -8.14 -24.63 -31.81
N ASP A 346 -8.43 -25.61 -32.67
CA ASP A 346 -7.80 -25.73 -33.99
C ASP A 346 -8.15 -24.54 -34.91
N TYR A 347 -9.42 -24.09 -34.90
CA TYR A 347 -9.84 -22.86 -35.58
C TYR A 347 -9.01 -21.64 -35.16
N PHE A 348 -8.89 -21.37 -33.86
CA PHE A 348 -8.18 -20.17 -33.39
C PHE A 348 -6.68 -20.22 -33.65
N ARG A 349 -6.09 -21.43 -33.65
CA ARG A 349 -4.70 -21.60 -34.08
C ARG A 349 -4.51 -21.26 -35.55
N ASP A 350 -5.46 -21.63 -36.42
CA ASP A 350 -5.38 -21.34 -37.85
C ASP A 350 -5.76 -19.88 -38.16
N LEU A 351 -6.65 -19.29 -37.37
CA LEU A 351 -6.99 -17.87 -37.46
C LEU A 351 -5.75 -16.99 -37.26
N GLY A 352 -4.86 -17.35 -36.32
CA GLY A 352 -3.60 -16.64 -36.10
C GLY A 352 -2.66 -16.61 -37.31
N LYS A 353 -2.85 -17.48 -38.32
CA LYS A 353 -2.04 -17.52 -39.54
C LYS A 353 -2.55 -16.59 -40.64
N LEU A 354 -3.67 -15.88 -40.42
CA LEU A 354 -4.13 -14.88 -41.38
C LEU A 354 -3.12 -13.73 -41.43
N LYS A 355 -2.75 -13.27 -42.63
CA LYS A 355 -1.81 -12.14 -42.81
C LYS A 355 -2.16 -10.85 -42.07
N SER A 356 -3.43 -10.66 -41.69
CA SER A 356 -3.88 -9.51 -40.90
C SER A 356 -3.65 -9.67 -39.39
N ILE A 357 -3.20 -10.85 -38.95
CA ILE A 357 -3.07 -11.26 -37.56
C ILE A 357 -1.66 -11.82 -37.29
N GLU A 358 -1.13 -12.65 -38.20
CA GLU A 358 0.15 -13.33 -38.07
C GLU A 358 1.26 -12.38 -37.62
N ASP A 359 1.99 -12.79 -36.58
CA ASP A 359 3.12 -12.06 -36.02
C ASP A 359 2.79 -10.66 -35.45
N ALA A 360 1.51 -10.30 -35.32
CA ALA A 360 1.11 -9.00 -34.78
C ALA A 360 1.64 -8.77 -33.35
N SER A 361 1.78 -9.82 -32.54
CA SER A 361 2.33 -9.70 -31.18
C SER A 361 3.83 -9.33 -31.17
N LYS A 362 4.58 -9.68 -32.21
CA LYS A 362 6.03 -9.40 -32.32
C LYS A 362 6.37 -7.92 -32.49
N ALA A 363 5.38 -7.08 -32.78
CA ALA A 363 5.56 -5.62 -32.83
C ALA A 363 5.86 -5.01 -31.45
N ARG A 364 5.51 -5.71 -30.37
CA ARG A 364 5.82 -5.32 -28.98
C ARG A 364 7.03 -6.11 -28.50
N THR A 365 7.92 -5.45 -27.76
CA THR A 365 9.08 -6.09 -27.14
C THR A 365 9.10 -5.80 -25.64
N LEU A 366 9.13 -6.87 -24.85
CA LEU A 366 9.33 -6.91 -23.41
C LEU A 366 10.79 -7.27 -23.14
N TYR A 367 11.46 -6.42 -22.37
CA TYR A 367 12.87 -6.57 -22.05
C TYR A 367 13.05 -7.33 -20.73
N ASP A 368 14.26 -7.85 -20.56
CA ASP A 368 14.70 -8.43 -19.30
C ASP A 368 15.00 -7.31 -18.30
N GLY A 369 14.09 -7.14 -17.33
CA GLY A 369 14.20 -6.12 -16.29
C GLY A 369 15.45 -6.26 -15.43
N ALA A 370 15.98 -7.48 -15.24
CA ALA A 370 17.21 -7.69 -14.48
C ALA A 370 18.43 -7.17 -15.25
N ARG A 371 18.45 -7.32 -16.59
CA ARG A 371 19.51 -6.76 -17.44
C ARG A 371 19.47 -5.25 -17.49
N ILE A 372 18.28 -4.67 -17.63
CA ILE A 372 18.12 -3.21 -17.57
C ILE A 372 18.62 -2.70 -16.23
N ALA A 373 18.17 -3.32 -15.12
CA ALA A 373 18.63 -2.94 -13.78
C ALA A 373 20.15 -3.07 -13.64
N ALA A 374 20.78 -4.15 -14.12
CA ALA A 374 22.23 -4.30 -14.08
C ALA A 374 22.96 -3.22 -14.89
N MET A 375 22.47 -2.86 -16.07
CA MET A 375 23.05 -1.79 -16.90
C MET A 375 22.92 -0.42 -16.24
N VAL A 376 21.75 -0.13 -15.68
CA VAL A 376 21.49 1.11 -14.95
C VAL A 376 22.33 1.19 -13.68
N GLN A 377 22.52 0.08 -12.96
CA GLN A 377 23.38 0.02 -11.78
C GLN A 377 24.84 0.33 -12.14
N ARG A 378 25.34 -0.14 -13.29
CA ARG A 378 26.68 0.23 -13.79
C ARG A 378 26.76 1.71 -14.12
N ALA A 379 25.70 2.29 -14.69
CA ALA A 379 25.65 3.73 -14.94
C ALA A 379 25.60 4.54 -13.63
N ALA A 380 24.95 4.03 -12.58
CA ALA A 380 24.92 4.66 -11.26
C ALA A 380 26.30 4.78 -10.62
N ALA A 381 27.20 3.82 -10.90
CA ALA A 381 28.59 3.86 -10.46
C ALA A 381 29.42 4.95 -11.16
N ASN A 382 28.95 5.52 -12.27
CA ASN A 382 29.64 6.60 -12.98
C ASN A 382 29.35 7.96 -12.31
N PRO A 383 30.36 8.66 -11.75
CA PRO A 383 30.17 9.98 -11.13
C PRO A 383 29.60 11.04 -12.09
N LEU A 384 29.90 10.94 -13.39
CA LEU A 384 29.42 11.87 -14.41
C LEU A 384 27.92 11.74 -14.69
N ILE A 385 27.34 10.56 -14.43
CA ILE A 385 25.92 10.29 -14.65
C ILE A 385 25.13 10.53 -13.36
N SER A 386 25.66 10.09 -12.22
CA SER A 386 24.99 10.22 -10.92
C SER A 386 24.93 11.68 -10.43
N GLY A 387 25.96 12.50 -10.68
CA GLY A 387 25.96 13.90 -10.27
C GLY A 387 25.64 14.04 -8.76
N SER A 388 24.67 14.90 -8.42
CA SER A 388 24.19 15.14 -7.05
C SER A 388 23.27 14.05 -6.48
N TYR A 389 22.89 13.04 -7.26
CA TYR A 389 21.97 11.98 -6.85
C TYR A 389 22.64 10.61 -6.97
N ALA A 390 22.62 9.80 -5.90
CA ALA A 390 22.73 8.36 -6.05
C ALA A 390 21.39 7.84 -6.61
N PHE A 391 21.43 6.76 -7.39
CA PHE A 391 20.20 6.15 -7.89
C PHE A 391 20.31 4.64 -7.97
N GLU A 392 19.21 3.97 -7.69
CA GLU A 392 19.11 2.52 -7.74
C GLU A 392 17.94 2.09 -8.65
N PRO A 393 18.16 1.16 -9.58
CA PRO A 393 17.11 0.60 -10.39
C PRO A 393 16.27 -0.38 -9.57
N LYS A 394 14.96 -0.22 -9.66
CA LYS A 394 13.95 -1.07 -9.06
C LYS A 394 12.97 -1.53 -10.14
N PRO A 395 13.12 -2.77 -10.65
CA PRO A 395 12.11 -3.38 -11.50
C PRO A 395 10.78 -3.48 -10.73
N GLN A 396 9.75 -2.78 -11.20
CA GLN A 396 8.46 -2.75 -10.51
C GLN A 396 7.31 -2.72 -11.51
N ALA A 397 6.33 -3.59 -11.31
CA ALA A 397 5.22 -3.79 -12.24
C ALA A 397 5.74 -4.09 -13.66
N THR A 398 5.52 -3.20 -14.61
CA THR A 398 5.87 -3.39 -16.04
C THR A 398 6.99 -2.47 -16.50
N ASN A 399 7.63 -1.71 -15.59
CA ASN A 399 8.70 -0.77 -15.93
C ASN A 399 9.85 -0.88 -14.92
N VAL A 400 11.01 -0.30 -15.27
CA VAL A 400 12.09 -0.06 -14.31
C VAL A 400 11.94 1.35 -13.75
N GLN A 401 11.88 1.45 -12.42
CA GLN A 401 11.92 2.73 -11.71
C GLN A 401 13.34 3.00 -11.20
N LEU A 402 13.75 4.25 -11.17
CA LEU A 402 14.96 4.73 -10.51
C LEU A 402 14.53 5.35 -9.20
N VAL A 403 15.02 4.82 -8.09
CA VAL A 403 14.90 5.45 -6.77
C VAL A 403 16.10 6.38 -6.61
N LEU A 404 15.84 7.68 -6.45
CA LEU A 404 16.85 8.72 -6.34
C LEU A 404 17.08 9.08 -4.87
N THR A 405 18.36 9.10 -4.48
CA THR A 405 18.80 9.51 -3.15
C THR A 405 19.80 10.65 -3.29
N PRO A 406 19.51 11.86 -2.78
CA PRO A 406 20.47 12.95 -2.78
C PRO A 406 21.77 12.57 -2.05
N LYS A 407 22.92 12.90 -2.64
CA LYS A 407 24.23 12.67 -2.00
C LYS A 407 24.48 13.74 -0.93
N GLY A 408 25.14 13.37 0.16
CA GLY A 408 25.60 14.32 1.18
C GLY A 408 26.51 15.38 0.56
N GLY A 409 26.19 16.66 0.77
CA GLY A 409 26.92 17.79 0.17
C GLY A 409 26.66 18.02 -1.32
N GLY A 410 25.72 17.28 -1.95
CA GLY A 410 25.37 17.43 -3.36
C GLY A 410 24.50 18.66 -3.67
N GLY A 411 24.13 19.43 -2.65
CA GLY A 411 23.30 20.63 -2.74
C GLY A 411 24.01 21.92 -2.42
N GLU A 412 23.37 23.01 -2.81
CA GLU A 412 23.87 24.35 -2.59
C GLU A 412 23.24 24.94 -1.32
N SER A 413 24.09 25.36 -0.37
CA SER A 413 23.63 25.98 0.88
C SER A 413 22.93 27.32 0.63
N VAL A 414 22.12 27.81 1.58
CA VAL A 414 21.46 29.12 1.49
C VAL A 414 22.47 30.26 1.28
N ALA A 415 23.64 30.20 1.92
CA ALA A 415 24.69 31.20 1.75
C ALA A 415 25.31 31.15 0.35
N SER A 416 25.52 29.96 -0.19
CA SER A 416 26.09 29.75 -1.53
C SER A 416 25.12 30.20 -2.63
N MET A 417 23.83 29.88 -2.51
CA MET A 417 22.82 30.25 -3.50
C MET A 417 22.74 31.76 -3.76
N LYS A 418 23.03 32.58 -2.73
CA LYS A 418 23.02 34.05 -2.80
C LYS A 418 24.21 34.62 -3.57
N GLN A 419 25.25 33.84 -3.85
CA GLN A 419 26.40 34.31 -4.61
C GLN A 419 26.01 34.57 -6.07
N PRO A 420 26.44 35.68 -6.71
CA PRO A 420 26.00 36.07 -8.05
C PRO A 420 26.20 35.03 -9.17
N ASN A 421 27.12 34.10 -8.96
CA ASN A 421 27.52 33.04 -9.90
C ASN A 421 27.18 31.63 -9.39
N SER A 422 26.26 31.50 -8.44
CA SER A 422 25.82 30.21 -7.90
C SER A 422 25.30 29.29 -9.00
N PRO A 423 25.58 27.97 -8.94
CA PRO A 423 24.95 26.97 -9.79
C PRO A 423 23.42 27.10 -9.82
N TYR A 424 22.80 27.39 -8.67
CA TYR A 424 21.37 27.62 -8.57
C TYR A 424 20.88 28.80 -9.43
N ILE A 425 21.52 29.98 -9.35
CA ILE A 425 21.13 31.15 -10.16
C ILE A 425 21.33 30.87 -11.65
N ARG A 426 22.43 30.21 -12.04
CA ARG A 426 22.66 29.83 -13.44
C ARG A 426 21.54 28.94 -13.95
N GLN A 427 21.13 27.95 -13.18
CA GLN A 427 20.03 27.08 -13.58
C GLN A 427 18.69 27.81 -13.61
N MET A 428 18.43 28.77 -12.73
CA MET A 428 17.24 29.61 -12.85
C MET A 428 17.27 30.42 -14.16
N ARG A 429 18.44 30.91 -14.60
CA ARG A 429 18.58 31.57 -15.90
C ARG A 429 18.32 30.60 -17.06
N ASP A 430 18.87 29.39 -17.02
CA ASP A 430 18.60 28.35 -18.03
C ASP A 430 17.10 28.05 -18.14
N ILE A 431 16.37 27.94 -17.01
CA ILE A 431 14.93 27.69 -17.01
C ILE A 431 14.17 28.88 -17.60
N LYS A 432 14.60 30.12 -17.32
CA LYS A 432 13.99 31.32 -17.90
C LYS A 432 14.18 31.42 -19.41
N GLU A 433 15.32 30.97 -19.93
CA GLU A 433 15.63 30.98 -21.36
C GLU A 433 14.79 29.96 -22.14
N ASP A 434 14.30 28.90 -21.49
CA ASP A 434 13.36 27.95 -22.09
C ASP A 434 11.94 28.56 -22.18
N PRO A 435 11.34 28.69 -23.38
CA PRO A 435 9.99 29.23 -23.55
C PRO A 435 8.90 28.48 -22.78
N GLY A 436 9.13 27.21 -22.43
CA GLY A 436 8.23 26.41 -21.59
C GLY A 436 8.73 26.22 -20.16
N GLY A 437 9.88 26.77 -19.78
CA GLY A 437 10.58 26.46 -18.54
C GLY A 437 9.79 26.85 -17.28
N VAL A 438 9.61 25.88 -16.38
CA VAL A 438 8.97 26.10 -15.07
C VAL A 438 9.79 25.42 -13.97
N ALA A 439 10.04 26.14 -12.88
CA ALA A 439 10.64 25.55 -11.68
C ALA A 439 9.57 24.96 -10.76
N ILE A 440 9.69 23.68 -10.38
CA ILE A 440 8.83 23.02 -9.39
C ILE A 440 9.63 22.79 -8.13
N PHE A 441 9.34 23.57 -7.08
CA PHE A 441 9.99 23.42 -5.78
C PHE A 441 9.37 22.27 -4.99
N GLN A 442 10.12 21.21 -4.76
CA GLN A 442 9.72 20.10 -3.93
C GLN A 442 10.25 20.33 -2.51
N VAL A 443 9.37 20.76 -1.61
CA VAL A 443 9.77 21.29 -0.29
C VAL A 443 9.60 20.23 0.79
N MET A 444 10.70 19.93 1.50
CA MET A 444 10.69 19.05 2.68
C MET A 444 10.09 19.76 3.90
N PRO A 445 9.57 19.04 4.92
CA PRO A 445 8.83 19.64 6.03
C PRO A 445 9.65 20.63 6.88
N ASP A 446 10.97 20.47 6.91
CA ASP A 446 11.91 21.28 7.69
C ASP A 446 12.65 22.35 6.86
N ALA A 447 12.20 22.60 5.62
CA ALA A 447 12.96 23.36 4.62
C ALA A 447 12.29 24.66 4.13
N PHE A 448 11.27 25.16 4.85
CA PHE A 448 10.50 26.34 4.43
C PHE A 448 11.35 27.62 4.36
N GLU A 449 12.29 27.83 5.28
CA GLU A 449 13.20 28.99 5.23
C GLU A 449 14.07 28.97 3.97
N THR A 450 14.68 27.82 3.68
CA THR A 450 15.46 27.58 2.45
C THR A 450 14.59 27.81 1.20
N TYR A 451 13.34 27.35 1.22
CA TYR A 451 12.39 27.54 0.12
C TYR A 451 12.10 29.00 -0.15
N HIS A 452 11.85 29.81 0.90
CA HIS A 452 11.56 31.22 0.72
C HIS A 452 12.70 31.98 0.07
N GLU A 453 13.94 31.69 0.46
CA GLU A 453 15.13 32.30 -0.17
C GLU A 453 15.32 31.84 -1.61
N ALA A 454 15.18 30.54 -1.88
CA ALA A 454 15.26 30.01 -3.24
C ALA A 454 14.18 30.61 -4.15
N ARG A 455 12.94 30.70 -3.65
CA ARG A 455 11.81 31.29 -4.36
C ARG A 455 12.05 32.76 -4.68
N ARG A 456 12.55 33.55 -3.71
CA ARG A 456 12.89 34.96 -3.91
C ARG A 456 13.90 35.13 -5.04
N ILE A 457 14.97 34.33 -5.05
CA ILE A 457 15.98 34.35 -6.11
C ILE A 457 15.37 33.98 -7.47
N ALA A 458 14.53 32.94 -7.53
CA ALA A 458 13.86 32.55 -8.78
C ALA A 458 12.95 33.66 -9.33
N ASP A 459 12.27 34.40 -8.44
CA ASP A 459 11.44 35.54 -8.82
C ASP A 459 12.24 36.75 -9.31
N GLU A 460 13.39 37.03 -8.69
CA GLU A 460 14.36 38.06 -9.13
C GLU A 460 14.91 37.74 -10.52
N VAL A 461 15.22 36.47 -10.80
CA VAL A 461 15.62 36.02 -12.14
C VAL A 461 14.46 36.14 -13.12
N GLY A 462 13.24 35.87 -12.67
CA GLY A 462 12.01 35.96 -13.45
C GLY A 462 11.46 34.62 -13.94
N VAL A 463 11.76 33.53 -13.23
CA VAL A 463 11.35 32.17 -13.58
C VAL A 463 9.90 31.92 -13.14
N PRO A 464 9.01 31.39 -14.00
CA PRO A 464 7.73 30.84 -13.57
C PRO A 464 7.97 29.66 -12.62
N ALA A 465 7.37 29.67 -11.45
CA ALA A 465 7.54 28.57 -10.51
C ALA A 465 6.27 28.20 -9.76
N THR A 466 6.24 26.94 -9.34
CA THR A 466 5.23 26.36 -8.45
C THR A 466 5.93 25.54 -7.39
N TRP A 467 5.20 25.04 -6.40
CA TRP A 467 5.75 24.23 -5.33
C TRP A 467 4.86 23.02 -5.03
N GLU A 468 5.47 21.97 -4.51
CA GLU A 468 4.80 20.79 -3.98
C GLU A 468 5.44 20.39 -2.66
N PHE A 469 4.61 19.91 -1.74
CA PHE A 469 5.06 19.46 -0.44
C PHE A 469 5.48 17.98 -0.50
N LEU A 470 6.70 17.67 -0.07
CA LEU A 470 7.17 16.30 0.08
C LEU A 470 7.12 15.91 1.55
N ALA A 471 6.12 15.11 1.93
CA ALA A 471 6.03 14.57 3.29
C ALA A 471 7.23 13.66 3.64
N LYS A 472 7.81 13.01 2.63
CA LYS A 472 9.02 12.18 2.72
C LYS A 472 9.81 12.27 1.42
N LEU A 473 11.11 11.98 1.51
CA LEU A 473 12.04 12.00 0.39
C LEU A 473 11.88 10.75 -0.49
N ASP A 474 10.77 10.68 -1.23
CA ASP A 474 10.48 9.60 -2.17
C ASP A 474 10.58 10.11 -3.61
N LEU A 475 11.80 10.18 -4.12
CA LEU A 475 12.05 10.58 -5.51
C LEU A 475 12.17 9.33 -6.39
N THR A 476 11.17 9.11 -7.24
CA THR A 476 11.17 7.97 -8.18
C THR A 476 10.96 8.43 -9.62
N LEU A 477 11.73 7.88 -10.55
CA LEU A 477 11.58 8.11 -11.98
C LEU A 477 11.35 6.83 -12.74
N THR A 478 10.39 6.82 -13.65
CA THR A 478 10.20 5.69 -14.56
C THR A 478 11.12 5.85 -15.77
N ILE A 479 11.80 4.78 -16.19
CA ILE A 479 12.53 4.75 -17.46
C ILE A 479 11.50 4.50 -18.59
N PRO A 480 11.22 5.49 -19.46
CA PRO A 480 10.26 5.32 -20.54
C PRO A 480 10.80 4.43 -21.67
N GLY A 481 9.90 3.81 -22.43
CA GLY A 481 10.24 3.07 -23.66
C GLY A 481 10.78 1.66 -23.47
N TYR A 482 10.99 1.22 -22.21
CA TYR A 482 11.43 -0.12 -21.87
C TYR A 482 10.41 -0.82 -20.98
N GLU A 483 9.50 -1.54 -21.62
CA GLU A 483 8.55 -2.38 -20.91
C GLU A 483 9.22 -3.68 -20.48
N ILE A 484 8.98 -4.12 -19.24
CA ILE A 484 9.53 -5.36 -18.69
C ILE A 484 8.41 -6.30 -18.24
N GLN A 485 8.80 -7.54 -17.98
CA GLN A 485 7.91 -8.53 -17.39
C GLN A 485 7.54 -8.19 -15.95
N ARG A 486 6.25 -8.38 -15.63
CA ARG A 486 5.75 -8.36 -14.26
C ARG A 486 6.07 -9.68 -13.56
N LEU A 487 6.63 -9.61 -12.34
CA LEU A 487 7.03 -10.78 -11.55
C LEU A 487 6.05 -11.17 -10.44
N THR A 488 5.04 -10.33 -10.18
CA THR A 488 4.00 -10.56 -9.18
C THR A 488 2.62 -10.40 -9.82
N PRO A 489 1.57 -11.08 -9.34
CA PRO A 489 0.23 -10.88 -9.92
C PRO A 489 -0.18 -9.41 -9.89
N THR A 490 -0.95 -9.00 -10.89
CA THR A 490 -1.58 -7.68 -10.88
C THR A 490 -2.52 -7.60 -9.67
N PRO A 491 -2.35 -6.61 -8.78
CA PRO A 491 -3.23 -6.48 -7.62
C PRO A 491 -4.67 -6.24 -8.09
N PRO A 492 -5.67 -6.79 -7.38
CA PRO A 492 -7.06 -6.54 -7.73
C PRO A 492 -7.34 -5.02 -7.67
N PRO A 493 -8.21 -4.50 -8.55
CA PRO A 493 -8.62 -3.10 -8.45
C PRO A 493 -9.15 -2.85 -7.02
N PRO A 494 -8.76 -1.72 -6.40
CA PRO A 494 -9.28 -1.39 -5.08
C PRO A 494 -10.82 -1.38 -5.14
N PRO A 495 -11.51 -1.87 -4.09
CA PRO A 495 -12.96 -1.83 -4.07
C PRO A 495 -13.42 -0.38 -4.29
N THR A 496 -14.24 -0.17 -5.31
CA THR A 496 -14.90 1.11 -5.58
C THR A 496 -15.78 1.45 -4.39
N THR A 497 -15.20 2.13 -3.41
CA THR A 497 -15.93 2.78 -2.32
C THR A 497 -16.42 4.15 -2.82
N ASP A 498 -17.18 4.13 -3.90
CA ASP A 498 -17.88 5.31 -4.43
C ASP A 498 -19.21 5.46 -3.70
N ALA A 499 -19.12 5.96 -2.47
CA ALA A 499 -20.23 6.63 -1.78
C ALA A 499 -19.64 7.67 -0.82
N GLY A 500 -19.49 8.91 -1.30
CA GLY A 500 -19.50 10.09 -0.43
C GLY A 500 -18.17 10.64 0.11
N ARG A 501 -17.00 10.10 -0.25
CA ARG A 501 -15.74 10.81 0.06
C ARG A 501 -15.51 11.92 -0.96
N VAL A 502 -15.78 13.16 -0.55
CA VAL A 502 -15.28 14.37 -1.23
C VAL A 502 -13.76 14.24 -1.30
N ARG A 503 -13.23 13.83 -2.45
CA ARG A 503 -11.80 13.92 -2.72
C ARG A 503 -11.49 15.38 -2.95
N ILE A 504 -10.76 16.00 -2.03
CA ILE A 504 -10.10 17.27 -2.32
C ILE A 504 -9.11 16.95 -3.44
N GLY A 505 -9.39 17.44 -4.64
CA GLY A 505 -8.49 17.29 -5.76
C GLY A 505 -7.14 17.93 -5.43
N PRO A 506 -6.02 17.43 -5.98
CA PRO A 506 -4.77 18.16 -5.92
C PRO A 506 -4.99 19.59 -6.47
N PRO A 507 -4.25 20.59 -5.99
CA PRO A 507 -4.39 21.97 -6.46
C PRO A 507 -4.36 22.02 -8.00
N LYS A 508 -5.33 22.73 -8.58
CA LYS A 508 -5.49 22.81 -10.03
C LYS A 508 -4.22 23.40 -10.65
N ARG A 509 -3.74 22.79 -11.73
CA ARG A 509 -2.61 23.28 -12.54
C ARG A 509 -3.07 24.37 -13.52
N SER A 510 -3.84 25.33 -13.03
CA SER A 510 -4.30 26.52 -13.76
C SER A 510 -4.42 27.67 -12.76
N LEU A 511 -4.20 28.90 -13.23
CA LEU A 511 -4.60 30.09 -12.47
C LEU A 511 -6.13 30.03 -12.25
N ASP A 512 -6.57 30.23 -11.01
CA ASP A 512 -7.99 30.43 -10.68
C ASP A 512 -8.50 31.79 -11.20
#